data_AF-A0A9N9JLS0-F1
#
_entry.id   AF-A0A9N9JLS0-F1
#
_cell.length_a   1.000
_cell.length_b   1.000
_cell.length_c   1.000
_cell.angle_alpha   90.00
_cell.angle_beta   90.00
_cell.angle_gamma   90.00
#
_symmetry.space_group_name_H-M   'P 1'
#
loop_
_entity.id
_entity.type
_entity.pdbx_description
1 polymer ?
#
loop_
_entity_poly.entity_id
_entity_poly.type
_entity_poly.pdbx_seq_one_letter_code
_entity_poly.pdbx_strand_id
1 'polypeptide(L)' 'RAYTSSEDDDDSVAEQMTEGEKYLYEKLTKSLNPTRLRVQDVSGGCGSMYSIEISSSLFKGLPIIKQHRM' A
#
# COMPACT_ATOMS: atom_id res chain seq x y z
N ARG A 1 35.09 -10.55 15.32
CA ARG A 1 34.30 -9.30 15.28
C ARG A 1 34.80 -8.52 14.06
N ALA A 2 34.22 -8.79 12.90
CA ALA A 2 34.56 -8.14 11.64
C ALA A 2 33.26 -7.64 11.02
N TYR A 3 33.22 -6.35 10.80
CA TYR A 3 32.12 -5.56 10.30
C TYR A 3 32.25 -5.50 8.78
N THR A 4 31.17 -5.75 8.05
CA THR A 4 30.96 -5.12 6.75
C THR A 4 29.47 -4.85 6.63
N SER A 5 29.10 -3.67 7.10
CA SER A 5 27.85 -3.02 6.74
C SER A 5 27.94 -2.70 5.24
N SER A 6 27.11 -3.37 4.43
CA SER A 6 26.66 -2.80 3.16
C SER A 6 25.26 -2.26 3.42
N GLU A 7 25.25 -1.06 3.97
CA GLU A 7 24.13 -0.12 3.90
C GLU A 7 24.04 0.29 2.43
N ASP A 8 23.32 -0.51 1.64
CA ASP A 8 22.89 -0.12 0.30
C ASP A 8 21.69 0.84 0.43
N ASP A 9 21.99 2.07 0.85
CA ASP A 9 21.12 3.23 0.66
C ASP A 9 21.26 3.68 -0.81
N ASP A 10 20.51 3.03 -1.71
CA ASP A 10 20.30 3.49 -3.11
C ASP A 10 18.96 4.23 -3.23
N ASP A 11 19.07 5.53 -3.46
CA ASP A 11 18.02 6.51 -3.66
C ASP A 11 17.29 6.26 -5.00
N SER A 12 16.25 5.42 -4.98
CA SER A 12 15.31 5.28 -6.12
C SER A 12 13.88 4.96 -5.66
N VAL A 13 13.38 5.75 -4.70
CA VAL A 13 12.05 5.62 -4.05
C VAL A 13 10.82 5.82 -4.96
N ALA A 14 10.99 5.92 -6.28
CA ALA A 14 9.91 6.24 -7.22
C ALA A 14 9.46 5.09 -8.15
N GLU A 15 10.19 3.97 -8.26
CA GLU A 15 9.94 3.01 -9.37
C GLU A 15 9.68 1.54 -9.01
N GLN A 16 9.47 1.18 -7.75
CA GLN A 16 9.26 -0.23 -7.40
C GLN A 16 7.89 -0.46 -6.72
N MET A 17 6.79 -0.11 -7.40
CA MET A 17 5.51 -0.73 -7.07
C MET A 17 5.56 -2.18 -7.56
N THR A 18 5.54 -3.12 -6.62
CA THR A 18 5.42 -4.54 -6.87
C THR A 18 4.15 -4.86 -7.66
N GLU A 19 4.14 -6.00 -8.35
CA GLU A 19 2.96 -6.46 -9.08
C GLU A 19 1.72 -6.57 -8.17
N GLY A 20 1.92 -6.95 -6.90
CA GLY A 20 0.89 -7.00 -5.88
C GLY A 20 0.31 -5.62 -5.53
N GLU A 21 1.17 -4.62 -5.31
CA GLU A 21 0.74 -3.25 -5.04
C GLU A 21 -0.02 -2.67 -6.23
N LYS A 22 0.47 -2.90 -7.46
CA LYS A 22 -0.19 -2.44 -8.68
C LYS A 22 -1.57 -3.10 -8.85
N TYR A 23 -1.67 -4.41 -8.63
CA TYR A 23 -2.94 -5.13 -8.68
C TYR A 23 -3.95 -4.58 -7.65
N LEU A 24 -3.52 -4.37 -6.41
CA LEU A 24 -4.35 -3.76 -5.37
C LEU A 24 -4.77 -2.34 -5.77
N TYR A 25 -3.82 -1.55 -6.26
CA TYR A 25 -4.04 -0.17 -6.64
C TYR A 25 -5.13 -0.06 -7.71
N GLU A 26 -5.02 -0.83 -8.79
CA GLU A 26 -6.00 -0.82 -9.89
C GLU A 26 -7.38 -1.29 -9.42
N LYS A 27 -7.43 -2.36 -8.62
CA LYS A 27 -8.67 -2.93 -8.10
C LYS A 27 -9.42 -1.95 -7.20
N LEU A 28 -8.71 -1.36 -6.23
CA LEU A 28 -9.28 -0.38 -5.31
C LEU A 28 -9.67 0.92 -6.03
N THR A 29 -8.85 1.36 -6.99
CA THR A 29 -9.17 2.53 -7.82
C THR A 29 -10.49 2.34 -8.57
N LYS A 30 -10.67 1.18 -9.21
CA LYS A 30 -11.86 0.87 -9.99
C LYS A 30 -13.12 0.72 -9.14
N SER A 31 -13.00 0.08 -7.97
CA SER A 31 -14.14 -0.18 -7.08
C SER A 31 -14.57 1.03 -6.26
N LEU A 32 -13.62 1.83 -5.77
CA LEU A 32 -13.87 2.85 -4.76
C LEU A 32 -13.69 4.29 -5.25
N ASN A 33 -13.21 4.49 -6.48
CA ASN A 33 -12.91 5.80 -7.08
C ASN A 33 -12.29 6.79 -6.07
N PRO A 34 -11.18 6.42 -5.40
CA PRO A 34 -10.60 7.21 -4.34
C PRO A 34 -9.95 8.48 -4.90
N THR A 35 -10.03 9.56 -4.12
CA THR A 35 -9.31 10.81 -4.38
C THR A 35 -7.84 10.68 -3.99
N ARG A 36 -7.52 9.79 -3.04
CA ARG A 36 -6.16 9.44 -2.64
C ARG A 36 -6.06 7.95 -2.35
N LEU A 37 -5.09 7.28 -2.96
CA LEU A 37 -4.80 5.87 -2.74
C LEU A 37 -3.30 5.69 -2.60
N ARG A 38 -2.86 5.06 -1.50
CA ARG A 38 -1.50 4.59 -1.30
C ARG A 38 -1.54 3.12 -0.95
N VAL A 39 -0.68 2.35 -1.60
CA VAL A 39 -0.48 0.93 -1.34
C VAL A 39 1.03 0.76 -1.18
N GLN A 40 1.44 0.18 -0.06
CA GLN A 40 2.84 -0.06 0.28
C GLN A 40 2.98 -1.52 0.75
N ASP A 41 3.86 -2.28 0.12
CA ASP A 41 4.24 -3.60 0.58
C ASP A 41 5.11 -3.48 1.84
N VAL A 42 4.68 -4.13 2.92
CA VAL A 42 5.39 -4.20 4.21
C VAL A 42 5.69 -5.66 4.56
N SER A 43 5.79 -6.54 3.56
CA SER A 43 6.08 -7.96 3.72
C SER A 43 7.52 -8.22 4.18
N GLY A 44 7.67 -8.53 5.47
CA GLY A 44 8.96 -8.87 6.10
C GLY A 44 9.37 -10.35 6.04
N GLY A 45 8.91 -11.12 5.03
CA GLY A 45 9.37 -12.51 4.82
C GLY A 45 8.52 -13.65 5.40
N CYS A 46 7.32 -13.38 5.93
CA CYS A 46 6.38 -14.41 6.42
C CYS A 46 4.98 -14.36 5.73
N GLY A 47 4.82 -13.58 4.67
CA GLY A 47 3.57 -13.45 3.92
C GLY A 47 3.42 -12.07 3.25
N SER A 48 2.44 -11.93 2.35
CA SER A 48 2.15 -10.67 1.67
C SER A 48 1.32 -9.74 2.56
N MET A 49 1.95 -8.75 3.18
CA MET A 49 1.28 -7.74 4.01
C MET A 49 1.36 -6.39 3.32
N TYR A 50 0.22 -5.74 3.10
CA TYR A 50 0.15 -4.45 2.44
C TYR A 50 -0.43 -3.41 3.38
N SER A 51 0.25 -2.27 3.50
CA SER A 51 -0.29 -1.06 4.11
C SER A 51 -1.04 -0.26 3.06
N ILE A 52 -2.34 -0.06 3.28
CA ILE A 52 -3.23 0.59 2.31
C ILE A 52 -3.88 1.80 2.98
N GLU A 53 -3.72 2.97 2.37
CA GLU A 53 -4.40 4.20 2.78
C GLU A 53 -5.30 4.69 1.64
N ILE A 54 -6.60 4.80 1.93
CA ILE A 54 -7.61 5.16 0.92
C ILE A 54 -8.46 6.31 1.45
N SER A 55 -8.55 7.38 0.68
CA SER A 55 -9.53 8.45 0.88
C SER A 55 -10.48 8.51 -0.32
N SER A 56 -11.75 8.22 -0.08
CA SER A 56 -12.82 8.32 -1.08
C SER A 56 -14.01 9.08 -0.51
N SER A 57 -14.68 9.83 -1.37
CA SER A 57 -15.97 10.47 -1.03
C SER A 57 -17.05 9.44 -0.72
N LEU A 58 -16.91 8.19 -1.18
CA LEU A 58 -17.83 7.09 -0.87
C LEU A 58 -17.87 6.74 0.62
N PHE A 59 -16.79 7.03 1.35
CA PHE A 59 -16.71 6.80 2.79
C PHE A 59 -17.34 7.94 3.61
N LYS A 60 -17.58 9.10 2.98
CA LYS A 60 -18.15 10.27 3.65
C LYS A 60 -19.58 9.98 4.10
N GLY A 61 -19.80 10.01 5.41
CA GLY A 61 -21.12 9.76 6.02
C GLY A 61 -21.42 8.29 6.32
N LEU A 62 -20.51 7.37 6.00
CA LEU A 62 -20.62 5.97 6.45
C LEU A 62 -19.96 5.79 7.83
N PRO A 63 -20.55 5.01 8.75
CA PRO A 63 -19.88 4.61 9.98
C PRO A 63 -18.64 3.75 9.67
N ILE A 64 -17.60 3.85 10.51
CA ILE A 64 -16.28 3.22 10.33
C ILE A 64 -16.40 1.71 10.03
N ILE A 65 -17.32 1.02 10.70
CA ILE A 65 -17.56 -0.42 10.52
C ILE A 65 -18.06 -0.74 9.09
N LYS A 66 -18.91 0.12 8.51
CA LYS A 66 -19.38 -0.08 7.13
C LYS A 66 -18.25 0.13 6.14
N GLN A 67 -17.37 1.09 6.38
CA GLN A 67 -16.21 1.34 5.51
C GLN A 67 -15.25 0.13 5.47
N HIS A 68 -15.00 -0.52 6.61
CA HIS A 68 -14.11 -1.70 6.70
C HIS A 68 -14.68 -2.99 6.09
N ARG A 69 -16.01 -3.07 5.87
CA ARG A 69 -16.68 -4.26 5.33
C ARG A 69 -16.80 -4.25 3.80
N MET A 70 -16.56 -3.10 3.17
CA MET A 70 -16.66 -2.91 1.71
C MET A 70 -15.40 -3.38 1.01
#